data_AF-A0A808FK04-F1
#
_entry.id   AF-A0A808FK04-F1
#
_cell.length_a   1.000
_cell.length_b   1.000
_cell.length_c   1.000
_cell.angle_alpha   90.00
_cell.angle_beta   90.00
_cell.angle_gamma   90.00
#
_symmetry.space_group_name_H-M   'P 1'
#
loop_
_entity.id
_entity.type
_entity.pdbx_description
1 polymer ?
#
loop_
_entity_poly.entity_id
_entity_poly.type
_entity_poly.pdbx_seq_one_letter_code
_entity_poly.pdbx_strand_id
1 'polypeptide(L)'
;MIYSWWDDNSLCWLEVFPQPVSGASSQVVTVNGDRSSDDGELVRRWAVAGLGIAYKSRLDVLDDLRAGRLEAVLTELDGERAPLHLVCAHRTMLSPTVHALRNMLQQRINGYLA
;
A
#
# COMPACT_ATOMS: atom_id res chain seq x y z
N MET A 1 -0.43 -2.48 -4.11
CA MET A 1 0.24 -2.88 -2.83
C MET A 1 1.23 -3.99 -3.21
N ILE A 2 2.53 -3.72 -3.25
CA ILE A 2 3.49 -4.73 -3.72
C ILE A 2 3.67 -5.77 -2.62
N TYR A 3 2.93 -6.86 -2.74
CA TYR A 3 3.27 -8.14 -2.12
C TYR A 3 3.98 -8.94 -3.21
N SER A 4 5.29 -9.07 -3.10
CA SER A 4 6.06 -10.00 -3.92
C SER A 4 5.61 -11.43 -3.60
N TRP A 5 5.21 -12.20 -4.62
CA TRP A 5 5.23 -13.67 -4.56
C TRP A 5 6.11 -14.19 -5.70
N TRP A 6 6.97 -15.14 -5.35
CA TRP A 6 8.09 -15.69 -6.12
C TRP A 6 7.65 -16.58 -7.29
N ASP A 7 8.44 -16.57 -8.37
CA ASP A 7 9.10 -17.81 -8.79
C ASP A 7 10.39 -17.55 -9.56
N ASP A 8 11.29 -18.51 -9.47
CA ASP A 8 12.61 -18.56 -10.10
C ASP A 8 12.52 -18.27 -11.61
N ASN A 9 13.48 -17.50 -12.12
CA ASN A 9 13.70 -17.18 -13.54
C ASN A 9 12.94 -15.95 -14.10
N SER A 10 13.69 -14.84 -14.21
CA SER A 10 13.63 -13.86 -15.30
C SER A 10 12.28 -13.20 -15.61
N LEU A 11 12.24 -11.87 -15.38
CA LEU A 11 11.22 -10.87 -15.78
C LEU A 11 10.25 -10.49 -14.64
N CYS A 12 10.69 -9.53 -13.83
CA CYS A 12 9.82 -8.80 -12.90
C CYS A 12 8.88 -7.88 -13.70
N TRP A 13 7.63 -8.31 -13.89
CA TRP A 13 6.59 -7.47 -14.46
C TRP A 13 6.02 -6.54 -13.38
N LEU A 14 6.37 -5.25 -13.46
CA LEU A 14 5.54 -4.17 -12.94
C LEU A 14 4.36 -3.98 -13.90
N GLU A 15 3.37 -4.86 -13.87
CA GLU A 15 2.05 -4.55 -14.43
C GLU A 15 1.23 -3.78 -13.38
N VAL A 16 1.76 -2.62 -12.99
CA VAL A 16 0.94 -1.55 -12.43
C VAL A 16 0.26 -0.95 -13.64
N PHE A 17 -0.99 -1.33 -13.93
CA PHE A 17 -1.79 -0.64 -14.93
C PHE A 17 -2.44 0.58 -14.27
N PRO A 18 -1.87 1.80 -14.37
CA PRO A 18 -2.69 2.99 -14.18
C PRO A 18 -3.81 2.91 -15.22
N GLN A 19 -5.05 3.14 -14.80
CA GLN A 19 -6.12 3.40 -15.76
C GLN A 19 -5.65 4.59 -16.62
N PRO A 20 -5.59 4.46 -17.95
CA PRO A 20 -5.12 5.54 -18.78
C PRO A 20 -6.02 6.76 -18.56
N VAL A 21 -5.45 7.82 -18.00
CA VAL A 21 -6.09 9.13 -18.04
C VAL A 21 -6.19 9.53 -19.51
N SER A 22 -7.39 9.89 -19.97
CA SER A 22 -7.68 10.16 -21.38
C SER A 22 -6.69 11.18 -21.96
N GLY A 23 -5.75 10.72 -22.80
CA GLY A 23 -4.77 11.56 -23.49
C GLY A 23 -3.32 11.50 -22.97
N ALA A 24 -3.01 10.78 -21.88
CA ALA A 24 -1.62 10.62 -21.42
C ALA A 24 -1.03 9.26 -21.83
N SER A 25 0.20 9.26 -22.33
CA SER A 25 0.98 8.05 -22.60
C SER A 25 1.42 7.43 -21.27
N SER A 26 1.02 6.20 -21.00
CA SER A 26 1.56 5.42 -19.88
C SER A 26 2.99 4.98 -20.21
N GLN A 27 3.93 5.19 -19.29
CA GLN A 27 5.31 4.72 -19.41
C GLN A 27 5.59 3.71 -18.30
N VAL A 28 5.91 2.49 -18.71
CA VAL A 28 6.38 1.45 -17.78
C VAL A 28 7.87 1.70 -17.51
N VAL A 29 8.22 1.81 -16.23
CA VAL A 29 9.61 2.00 -15.79
C VAL A 29 10.00 0.80 -14.93
N THR A 30 11.01 0.06 -15.39
CA THR A 30 11.60 -1.02 -14.59
C THR A 30 12.48 -0.40 -13.50
N VAL A 31 12.12 -0.63 -12.24
CA VAL A 31 12.94 -0.25 -11.09
C VAL A 31 13.86 -1.41 -10.70
N ASN A 32 15.12 -1.11 -10.45
CA ASN A 32 16.08 -2.06 -9.91
C ASN A 32 16.48 -1.63 -8.50
N GLY A 33 16.48 -2.57 -7.56
CA GLY A 33 16.85 -2.35 -6.17
C GLY A 33 17.91 -3.36 -5.74
N ASP A 34 18.75 -2.97 -4.78
CA ASP A 34 19.75 -3.85 -4.14
C ASP A 34 19.16 -4.65 -2.96
N ARG A 35 17.85 -4.52 -2.72
CA ARG A 35 17.11 -5.16 -1.62
C ARG A 35 15.71 -5.57 -2.09
N SER A 36 15.24 -6.71 -1.60
CA SER A 36 13.86 -7.18 -1.78
C SER A 36 13.39 -7.88 -0.49
N SER A 37 12.09 -7.76 -0.19
CA SER A 37 11.46 -8.46 0.93
C SER A 37 9.96 -8.55 0.70
N ASP A 38 9.36 -9.64 1.19
CA ASP A 38 7.93 -9.88 1.27
C ASP A 38 7.29 -9.31 2.55
N ASP A 39 8.11 -8.84 3.51
CA ASP A 39 7.66 -8.18 4.74
C ASP A 39 7.59 -6.65 4.54
N GLY A 40 6.36 -6.15 4.49
CA GLY A 40 6.09 -4.72 4.37
C GLY A 40 6.64 -3.86 5.50
N GLU A 41 6.78 -4.39 6.72
CA GLU A 41 7.37 -3.66 7.85
C GLU A 41 8.89 -3.57 7.73
N LEU A 42 9.56 -4.61 7.21
CA LEU A 42 10.98 -4.54 6.91
C LEU A 42 11.27 -3.45 5.86
N VAL A 43 10.47 -3.41 4.78
CA VAL A 43 10.56 -2.37 3.74
C VAL A 43 10.34 -0.96 4.34
N ARG A 44 9.37 -0.81 5.25
CA ARG A 44 9.13 0.46 5.94
C ARG A 44 10.34 0.89 6.77
N ARG A 45 10.95 -0.03 7.53
CA ARG A 45 12.15 0.25 8.32
C ARG A 45 13.33 0.68 7.45
N TRP A 46 13.51 0.08 6.28
CA TRP A 46 14.53 0.51 5.32
C TRP A 46 14.30 1.93 4.81
N ALA A 47 13.06 2.28 4.47
CA ALA A 47 12.73 3.63 4.03
C ALA A 47 13.02 4.67 5.14
N VAL A 48 12.60 4.39 6.38
CA VAL A 48 12.87 5.27 7.53
C VAL A 48 14.37 5.40 7.82
N ALA A 49 15.14 4.35 7.56
CA ALA A 49 16.60 4.36 7.68
C ALA A 49 17.32 5.06 6.50
N GLY A 50 16.58 5.58 5.51
CA GLY A 50 17.14 6.26 4.35
C GLY A 50 17.78 5.33 3.33
N LEU A 51 17.40 4.05 3.31
CA LEU A 51 17.97 3.03 2.41
C LEU A 51 17.25 2.96 1.04
N GLY A 52 16.43 3.95 0.72
CA GLY A 52 15.75 4.06 -0.58
C GLY A 52 14.32 4.61 -0.49
N ILE A 53 13.61 4.52 -1.60
CA ILE A 53 12.20 4.90 -1.73
C ILE A 53 11.33 3.64 -1.65
N ALA A 54 10.22 3.72 -0.91
CA ALA A 54 9.28 2.61 -0.79
C ALA A 54 7.88 3.03 -1.25
N TYR A 55 7.25 2.21 -2.11
CA TYR A 55 5.85 2.35 -2.48
C TYR A 55 4.98 1.58 -1.47
N LYS A 56 4.25 2.32 -0.61
CA LYS A 56 3.44 1.76 0.48
C LYS A 56 2.06 2.40 0.55
N SER A 57 1.13 1.72 1.21
CA SER A 57 -0.17 2.32 1.51
C SER A 57 0.02 3.48 2.48
N ARG A 58 -0.74 4.57 2.30
CA ARG A 58 -0.69 5.72 3.23
C ARG A 58 -0.96 5.28 4.66
N LEU A 59 -1.87 4.32 4.87
CA LEU A 59 -2.20 3.78 6.18
C LEU A 59 -0.96 3.22 6.92
N ASP A 60 -0.05 2.54 6.22
CA ASP A 60 1.13 1.91 6.82
C ASP A 60 2.21 2.91 7.25
N VAL A 61 2.27 4.08 6.63
CA VAL A 61 3.36 5.05 6.79
C VAL A 61 2.91 6.41 7.32
N LEU A 62 1.61 6.59 7.59
CA LEU A 62 1.05 7.89 7.95
C LEU A 62 1.70 8.49 9.20
N ASP A 63 2.01 7.66 10.20
CA ASP A 63 2.68 8.14 11.42
C ASP A 63 4.11 8.60 11.15
N ASP A 64 4.83 7.98 10.23
CA ASP A 64 6.17 8.43 9.84
C ASP A 64 6.12 9.72 9.02
N LEU A 65 5.13 9.85 8.13
CA LEU A 65 4.88 11.08 7.38
C LEU A 65 4.53 12.23 8.33
N ARG A 66 3.62 12.02 9.28
CA ARG A 66 3.25 13.02 10.30
C ARG A 66 4.41 13.41 11.19
N ALA A 67 5.29 12.47 11.51
CA ALA A 67 6.47 12.72 12.32
C ALA A 67 7.66 13.28 11.53
N GLY A 68 7.54 13.45 10.20
CA GLY A 68 8.63 13.92 9.34
C GLY A 68 9.79 12.93 9.19
N ARG A 69 9.59 11.65 9.53
CA ARG A 69 10.59 10.58 9.30
C ARG A 69 10.61 10.11 7.86
N LEU A 70 9.48 10.24 7.17
CA LEU A 70 9.33 9.97 5.74
C LEU A 70 8.77 11.21 5.05
N GLU A 71 9.08 11.34 3.77
CA GLU A 71 8.53 12.36 2.88
C GLU A 71 7.84 11.68 1.69
N ALA A 72 6.69 12.22 1.28
CA ALA A 72 5.99 11.74 0.09
C ALA A 72 6.68 12.27 -1.17
N VAL A 73 7.01 11.36 -2.09
CA VAL A 73 7.63 11.68 -3.38
C VAL A 73 6.68 11.30 -4.52
N LEU A 74 6.88 11.90 -5.69
CA LEU A 74 6.04 11.67 -6.89
C LEU A 74 4.55 11.93 -6.64
N THR A 75 4.24 12.98 -5.87
CA THR A 75 2.87 13.32 -5.44
C THR A 75 1.95 13.74 -6.59
N GLU A 76 2.52 14.02 -7.77
CA GLU A 76 1.83 14.27 -9.02
C GLU A 76 1.29 13.00 -9.68
N LEU A 77 1.72 11.82 -9.22
CA LEU A 77 1.26 10.53 -9.72
C LEU A 77 0.23 9.93 -8.75
N ASP A 78 -0.92 9.55 -9.28
CA ASP A 78 -1.91 8.79 -8.52
C ASP A 78 -1.44 7.35 -8.35
N GLY A 79 -1.39 6.90 -7.09
CA GLY A 79 -1.17 5.50 -6.75
C GLY A 79 -2.40 4.62 -7.01
N GLU A 80 -2.20 3.31 -6.91
CA GLU A 80 -3.29 2.34 -6.97
C GLU A 80 -4.26 2.50 -5.78
N ARG A 81 -5.56 2.35 -6.04
CA ARG A 81 -6.53 2.26 -4.95
C ARG A 81 -6.30 0.98 -4.16
N ALA A 82 -6.10 1.12 -2.86
CA ALA A 82 -5.99 0.00 -1.91
C ALA A 82 -7.17 0.02 -0.93
N PRO A 83 -8.36 -0.47 -1.32
CA PRO A 83 -9.51 -0.51 -0.42
C PRO A 83 -9.25 -1.47 0.75
N LEU A 84 -9.64 -1.06 1.96
CA LEU A 84 -9.56 -1.89 3.16
C LEU A 84 -10.87 -2.65 3.37
N HIS A 85 -10.78 -3.98 3.47
CA HIS A 85 -11.94 -4.86 3.61
C HIS A 85 -11.92 -5.62 4.93
N LEU A 86 -13.09 -5.73 5.57
CA LEU A 86 -13.33 -6.69 6.65
C LEU A 86 -13.94 -7.96 6.04
N VAL A 87 -13.18 -9.06 6.01
CA VAL A 87 -13.60 -10.31 5.37
C VAL A 87 -14.08 -11.29 6.44
N CYS A 88 -15.24 -11.92 6.19
CA CYS A 88 -15.79 -12.98 7.03
C CYS A 88 -15.95 -14.25 6.18
N ALA A 89 -15.50 -15.41 6.67
CA ALA A 89 -15.55 -16.64 5.89
C ALA A 89 -16.97 -17.15 5.59
N HIS A 90 -17.98 -16.74 6.36
CA HIS A 90 -19.38 -17.09 6.10
C HIS A 90 -20.32 -15.99 6.57
N ARG A 91 -21.40 -15.75 5.81
CA ARG A 91 -22.38 -14.68 6.07
C ARG A 91 -23.06 -14.76 7.44
N THR A 92 -23.18 -15.97 8.01
CA THR A 92 -23.76 -16.17 9.35
C THR A 92 -22.86 -15.65 10.47
N MET A 93 -21.59 -15.36 10.19
CA MET A 93 -20.67 -14.74 11.14
C MET A 93 -20.82 -13.22 11.20
N LEU A 94 -21.68 -12.61 10.37
CA LEU A 94 -22.04 -11.20 10.44
C LEU A 94 -23.02 -10.95 11.59
N SER A 95 -22.56 -11.19 12.82
CA SER A 95 -23.31 -10.91 14.03
C SER A 95 -23.39 -9.40 14.31
N PRO A 96 -24.33 -8.95 15.16
CA PRO A 96 -24.37 -7.55 15.62
C PRO A 96 -23.04 -7.06 16.19
N THR A 97 -22.28 -7.93 16.85
CA THR A 97 -20.94 -7.63 17.38
C THR A 97 -19.93 -7.36 16.26
N VAL A 98 -19.95 -8.14 15.18
CA VAL A 98 -19.08 -7.91 14.02
C VAL A 98 -19.45 -6.61 13.31
N HIS A 99 -20.74 -6.29 13.22
CA HIS A 99 -21.18 -4.97 12.72
C HIS A 99 -20.72 -3.82 13.60
N ALA A 100 -20.81 -3.96 14.94
CA ALA A 100 -20.32 -2.96 15.87
C ALA A 100 -18.80 -2.75 15.75
N LEU A 101 -18.03 -3.84 15.63
CA LEU A 101 -16.59 -3.81 15.39
C LEU A 101 -16.27 -3.09 14.07
N ARG A 102 -16.94 -3.45 12.97
CA ARG A 102 -16.77 -2.78 11.68
C ARG A 102 -16.99 -1.27 11.79
N ASN A 103 -18.07 -0.86 12.44
CA ASN A 103 -18.41 0.56 12.59
C ASN A 103 -17.35 1.29 13.42
N MET A 104 -16.90 0.69 14.53
CA MET A 104 -15.82 1.24 15.35
C MET A 104 -14.50 1.38 14.57
N LEU A 105 -14.10 0.34 13.84
CA LEU A 105 -12.88 0.37 13.03
C LEU A 105 -12.97 1.43 11.94
N GLN A 106 -14.10 1.54 11.26
CA GLN A 106 -14.32 2.55 10.23
C GLN A 106 -14.19 3.97 10.80
N GLN A 107 -14.79 4.25 11.96
CA GLN A 107 -14.66 5.54 12.63
C GLN A 107 -13.20 5.85 13.01
N ARG A 108 -12.50 4.88 13.61
CA ARG A 108 -11.10 5.06 14.03
C ARG A 108 -10.16 5.26 12.85
N ILE A 109 -10.33 4.46 11.78
CA ILE A 109 -9.48 4.54 10.59
C ILE A 109 -9.73 5.85 9.84
N ASN A 110 -10.99 6.28 9.72
CA ASN A 110 -11.29 7.59 9.13
C ASN A 110 -10.68 8.73 9.94
N GLY A 111 -10.79 8.68 11.28
CA GLY A 111 -10.14 9.67 12.15
C GLY A 111 -8.62 9.62 12.08
N TYR A 112 -8.04 8.43 11.87
CA TYR A 112 -6.60 8.27 11.71
C TYR A 112 -6.10 8.75 10.35
N LEU A 113 -6.89 8.63 9.28
CA LEU A 113 -6.50 9.04 7.92
C LEU A 113 -6.76 10.53 7.62
N ALA A 114 -7.59 11.19 8.43
CA ALA A 114 -7.88 12.63 8.36
C ALA A 114 -6.62 13.49 8.57
#